data_AF-A0A1F7LQR4-F1
#
_entry.id   AF-A0A1F7LQR4-F1
#
_cell.length_a   1.000
_cell.length_b   1.000
_cell.length_c   1.000
_cell.angle_alpha   90.00
_cell.angle_beta   90.00
_cell.angle_gamma   90.00
#
_symmetry.space_group_name_H-M   'P 1'
#
loop_
_entity.id
_entity.type
_entity.pdbx_description
1 polymer ?
#
loop_
_entity_poly.entity_id
_entity_poly.type
_entity_poly.pdbx_seq_one_letter_code
_entity_poly.pdbx_strand_id
1 'polypeptide(L)'
;MSGRFAVDLLHPGRVAVTWQEWFVGSQGRRRLGFFVLGAAGVLLLVLVGGILPTYWRLSADLSAIPRLQRDLAAAESDLGLLRTNLQALAAEARRQVRWADLMTAFSQQTPPAIKIQSIESTRSTPPAPPGQAPQEVRPESVLRIEALTALRPGSPPLLEIAQFMAGLMRDPTVSRRFQLRSWEIKPPAGGATEGVQFLGITIVLSERPS
;
A
#
# COMPACT_ATOMS: atom_id res chain seq x y z
N MET A 1 -69.47 52.45 15.63
CA MET A 1 -69.59 52.48 17.10
C MET A 1 -70.79 51.64 17.50
N SER A 2 -70.58 50.43 18.02
CA SER A 2 -71.61 49.69 18.78
C SER A 2 -70.91 48.71 19.72
N GLY A 3 -70.78 49.08 21.00
CA GLY A 3 -70.31 48.15 22.04
C GLY A 3 -71.47 47.27 22.49
N ARG A 4 -71.35 45.96 22.31
CA ARG A 4 -72.28 44.99 22.92
C ARG A 4 -71.79 44.73 24.34
N PHE A 5 -72.53 45.24 25.32
CA PHE A 5 -72.32 44.92 26.73
C PHE A 5 -73.04 43.61 27.04
N ALA A 6 -72.28 42.54 27.27
CA ALA A 6 -72.82 41.31 27.85
C ALA A 6 -72.64 41.41 29.37
N VAL A 7 -73.74 41.66 30.08
CA VAL A 7 -73.78 41.63 31.55
C VAL A 7 -74.16 40.22 31.95
N ASP A 8 -73.23 39.50 32.56
CA ASP A 8 -73.48 38.17 33.13
C ASP A 8 -74.28 38.34 34.42
N LEU A 9 -75.56 37.96 34.40
CA LEU A 9 -76.53 38.16 35.49
C LEU A 9 -76.40 37.13 36.62
N LEU A 10 -75.48 36.16 36.52
CA LEU A 10 -75.38 35.07 37.50
C LEU A 10 -74.49 35.38 38.72
N HIS A 11 -73.67 36.45 38.70
CA HIS A 11 -72.82 36.83 39.84
C HIS A 11 -72.64 38.36 39.97
N PRO A 12 -73.46 39.07 40.77
CA PRO A 12 -73.32 40.52 40.95
C PRO A 12 -72.04 40.84 41.74
N GLY A 13 -71.09 41.54 41.11
CA GLY A 13 -69.89 42.06 41.78
C GLY A 13 -68.54 41.69 41.15
N ARG A 14 -68.49 40.96 40.03
CA ARG A 14 -67.23 40.74 39.29
C ARG A 14 -67.24 41.49 37.97
N VAL A 15 -66.45 42.56 37.89
CA VAL A 15 -66.13 43.23 36.62
C VAL A 15 -65.31 42.24 35.79
N ALA A 16 -65.79 41.91 34.60
CA ALA A 16 -65.04 41.11 33.64
C ALA A 16 -63.83 41.92 33.15
N VAL A 17 -62.70 41.79 33.86
CA VAL A 17 -61.43 42.39 33.45
C VAL A 17 -60.96 41.65 32.20
N THR A 18 -61.36 42.14 31.04
CA THR A 18 -60.82 41.64 29.78
C THR A 18 -59.37 42.09 29.67
N TRP A 19 -58.46 41.19 29.28
CA TRP A 19 -57.02 41.48 29.18
C TRP A 19 -56.72 42.72 28.30
N GLN A 20 -57.62 43.05 27.38
CA GLN A 20 -57.55 44.24 26.52
C GLN A 20 -57.78 45.56 27.27
N GLU A 21 -58.68 45.63 28.26
CA GLU A 21 -58.91 46.86 29.06
C GLU A 21 -57.69 47.25 29.90
N TRP A 22 -56.83 46.28 30.24
CA TRP A 22 -55.57 46.51 30.94
C TRP A 22 -54.60 47.43 30.15
N PHE A 23 -54.76 47.50 28.83
CA PHE A 23 -53.92 48.29 27.93
C PHE A 23 -54.54 49.63 27.47
N VAL A 24 -55.84 49.86 27.69
CA VAL A 24 -56.58 51.00 27.09
C VAL A 24 -56.68 52.23 28.03
N GLY A 25 -56.34 52.13 29.31
CA GLY A 25 -56.38 53.25 30.27
C GLY A 25 -55.17 54.21 30.22
N SER A 26 -55.22 55.31 30.99
CA SER A 26 -54.13 56.32 31.11
C SER A 26 -52.78 55.75 31.58
N GLN A 27 -52.80 54.57 32.22
CA GLN A 27 -51.64 53.78 32.64
C GLN A 27 -51.22 52.70 31.62
N GLY A 28 -52.03 52.45 30.59
CA GLY A 28 -51.83 51.39 29.58
C GLY A 28 -50.58 51.59 28.73
N ARG A 29 -50.25 52.84 28.40
CA ARG A 29 -49.04 53.18 27.62
C ARG A 29 -47.75 52.84 28.37
N ARG A 30 -47.72 53.00 29.70
CA ARG A 30 -46.57 52.60 30.55
C ARG A 30 -46.47 51.08 30.67
N ARG A 31 -47.59 50.39 30.86
CA ARG A 31 -47.66 48.93 30.96
C ARG A 31 -47.27 48.21 29.66
N LEU A 32 -47.66 48.76 28.50
CA LEU A 32 -47.17 48.31 27.20
C LEU A 32 -45.65 48.42 27.09
N GLY A 33 -45.08 49.56 27.52
CA GLY A 33 -43.63 49.75 27.55
C GLY A 33 -42.92 48.66 28.33
N PHE A 34 -43.39 48.34 29.54
CA PHE A 34 -42.80 47.26 30.35
C PHE A 34 -43.00 45.87 29.74
N PHE A 35 -44.15 45.60 29.13
CA PHE A 35 -44.40 44.30 28.49
C PHE A 35 -43.53 44.10 27.25
N VAL A 36 -43.38 45.12 26.40
CA VAL A 36 -42.48 45.07 25.23
C VAL A 36 -41.04 44.92 25.67
N LEU A 37 -40.61 45.64 26.71
CA LEU A 37 -39.26 45.51 27.26
C LEU A 37 -39.01 44.11 27.84
N GLY A 38 -39.99 43.55 28.56
CA GLY A 38 -39.92 42.19 29.10
C GLY A 38 -39.90 41.12 28.00
N ALA A 39 -40.76 41.25 26.99
CA ALA A 39 -40.80 40.35 25.85
C ALA A 39 -39.50 40.39 25.03
N ALA A 40 -38.95 41.59 24.81
CA ALA A 40 -37.65 41.76 24.16
C ALA A 40 -36.51 41.14 24.99
N GLY A 41 -36.55 41.31 26.32
CA GLY A 41 -35.57 40.70 27.23
C GLY A 41 -35.61 39.17 27.20
N VAL A 42 -36.81 38.58 27.24
CA VAL A 42 -36.98 37.11 27.13
C VAL A 42 -36.52 36.60 25.77
N LEU A 43 -36.85 37.30 24.69
CA LEU A 43 -36.43 36.92 23.34
C LEU A 43 -34.90 36.98 23.20
N LEU A 44 -34.26 38.01 23.77
CA LEU A 44 -32.80 38.11 23.82
C LEU A 44 -32.18 36.99 24.67
N LEU A 45 -32.81 36.61 25.78
CA LEU A 45 -32.36 35.47 26.61
C LEU A 45 -32.45 34.14 25.86
N VAL A 46 -33.52 33.91 25.09
CA VAL A 46 -33.67 32.72 24.25
C VAL A 46 -32.62 32.71 23.14
N LEU A 47 -32.36 33.86 22.54
CA LEU A 47 -31.41 33.98 21.43
C LEU A 47 -29.97 33.78 21.91
N VAL A 48 -29.59 34.40 23.02
CA VAL A 48 -28.25 34.29 23.61
C VAL A 48 -28.04 32.96 24.33
N GLY A 49 -29.03 32.48 25.10
CA GLY A 49 -28.91 31.27 25.91
C GLY A 49 -29.19 29.98 25.14
N GLY A 50 -30.03 30.02 24.11
CA GLY A 50 -30.44 28.82 23.35
C GLY A 50 -29.75 28.71 22.00
N ILE A 51 -29.89 29.74 21.16
CA ILE A 51 -29.54 29.67 19.73
C ILE A 51 -28.05 29.94 19.50
N LEU A 52 -27.49 30.94 20.17
CA LEU A 52 -26.09 31.34 19.98
C LEU A 52 -25.09 30.21 20.34
N PRO A 53 -25.17 29.53 21.50
CA PRO A 53 -24.21 28.47 21.84
C PRO A 53 -24.32 27.24 20.92
N THR A 54 -25.53 26.89 20.47
CA THR A 54 -25.71 25.79 19.50
C THR A 54 -25.12 26.15 18.14
N TYR A 55 -25.30 27.40 17.69
CA TYR A 55 -24.67 27.89 16.46
C TYR A 55 -23.13 27.84 16.53
N TRP A 56 -22.54 28.26 17.65
CA TRP A 56 -21.09 28.18 17.83
C TRP A 56 -20.56 26.75 17.80
N ARG A 57 -21.27 25.82 18.45
CA ARG A 57 -20.89 24.40 18.46
C ARG A 57 -20.99 23.77 17.07
N LEU A 58 -22.09 24.01 16.36
CA LEU A 58 -22.28 23.56 14.98
C LEU A 58 -21.25 24.16 14.03
N SER A 59 -20.91 25.44 14.20
CA SER A 59 -19.87 26.10 13.41
C SER A 59 -18.49 25.48 13.67
N ALA A 60 -18.18 25.12 14.92
CA ALA A 60 -16.93 24.44 15.27
C ALA A 60 -16.87 23.05 14.64
N ASP A 61 -17.95 22.27 14.73
CA ASP A 61 -18.04 20.94 14.12
C ASP A 61 -17.93 21.01 12.59
N LEU A 62 -18.61 21.96 11.94
CA LEU A 62 -18.52 22.21 10.50
C LEU A 62 -17.10 22.61 10.07
N SER A 63 -16.40 23.40 10.89
CA SER A 63 -15.01 23.77 10.63
C SER A 63 -14.02 22.62 10.80
N ALA A 64 -14.39 21.57 11.56
CA ALA A 64 -13.58 20.37 11.75
C ALA A 64 -13.71 19.37 10.58
N ILE A 65 -14.83 19.36 9.85
CA ILE A 65 -15.07 18.50 8.68
C ILE A 65 -13.92 18.56 7.64
N PRO A 66 -13.46 19.74 7.16
CA PRO A 66 -12.38 19.79 6.18
C PRO A 66 -11.04 19.29 6.74
N ARG A 67 -10.83 19.38 8.06
CA ARG A 67 -9.64 18.81 8.71
C ARG A 67 -9.71 17.28 8.71
N LEU A 68 -10.85 16.72 9.10
CA LEU A 68 -11.09 15.27 9.06
C LEU A 68 -10.98 14.71 7.64
N GLN A 69 -11.47 15.44 6.63
CA GLN A 69 -11.31 15.04 5.23
C GLN A 69 -9.84 15.04 4.78
N ARG A 70 -9.04 16.01 5.22
CA ARG A 70 -7.60 16.02 4.96
C ARG A 70 -6.89 14.86 5.66
N ASP A 71 -7.24 14.59 6.92
CA ASP A 71 -6.64 13.50 7.69
C ASP A 71 -7.00 12.12 7.09
N LEU A 72 -8.24 11.95 6.58
CA LEU A 72 -8.66 10.76 5.85
C LEU A 72 -7.91 10.60 4.52
N ALA A 73 -7.77 11.68 3.74
CA ALA A 73 -7.02 11.63 2.48
C ALA A 73 -5.53 11.29 2.71
N ALA A 74 -4.93 11.82 3.78
CA ALA A 74 -3.58 11.47 4.19
C ALA A 74 -3.48 9.98 4.58
N ALA A 75 -4.39 9.50 5.42
CA ALA A 75 -4.42 8.09 5.82
C ALA A 75 -4.63 7.13 4.63
N GLU A 76 -5.48 7.50 3.67
CA GLU A 76 -5.69 6.72 2.45
C GLU A 76 -4.43 6.67 1.58
N SER A 77 -3.71 7.79 1.49
CA SER A 77 -2.41 7.81 0.79
C SER A 77 -1.35 6.94 1.48
N ASP A 78 -1.29 6.98 2.81
CA ASP A 78 -0.36 6.16 3.61
C ASP A 78 -0.68 4.67 3.49
N LEU A 79 -1.96 4.30 3.51
CA LEU A 79 -2.40 2.92 3.25
C LEU A 79 -2.02 2.47 1.84
N GLY A 80 -2.12 3.36 0.86
CA GLY A 80 -1.64 3.13 -0.50
C GLY A 80 -0.15 2.79 -0.53
N LEU A 81 0.69 3.58 0.15
CA LEU A 81 2.13 3.37 0.25
C LEU A 81 2.48 2.07 0.99
N LEU A 82 1.80 1.77 2.10
CA LEU A 82 1.98 0.52 2.83
C LEU A 82 1.64 -0.68 1.95
N ARG A 83 0.54 -0.60 1.20
CA ARG A 83 0.12 -1.68 0.29
C ARG A 83 1.14 -1.91 -0.81
N THR A 84 1.67 -0.86 -1.44
CA THR A 84 2.71 -1.01 -2.48
C THR A 84 4.01 -1.57 -1.90
N ASN A 85 4.42 -1.12 -0.71
CA ASN A 85 5.61 -1.63 -0.04
C ASN A 85 5.44 -3.11 0.36
N LEU A 86 4.29 -3.50 0.92
CA LEU A 86 4.00 -4.91 1.23
C LEU A 86 3.97 -5.77 -0.02
N GLN A 87 3.45 -5.27 -1.14
CA GLN A 87 3.52 -5.98 -2.43
C GLN A 87 4.96 -6.14 -2.91
N ALA A 88 5.80 -5.11 -2.76
CA ALA A 88 7.21 -5.16 -3.10
C ALA A 88 7.96 -6.18 -2.23
N LEU A 89 7.74 -6.17 -0.91
CA LEU A 89 8.30 -7.13 0.03
C LEU A 89 7.82 -8.55 -0.24
N ALA A 90 6.54 -8.75 -0.54
CA ALA A 90 6.01 -10.06 -0.91
C ALA A 90 6.62 -10.58 -2.22
N ALA A 91 6.84 -9.71 -3.20
CA ALA A 91 7.53 -10.06 -4.44
C ALA A 91 9.00 -10.44 -4.17
N GLU A 92 9.66 -9.74 -3.24
CA GLU A 92 11.03 -10.04 -2.82
C GLU A 92 11.13 -11.37 -2.06
N ALA A 93 10.25 -11.61 -1.09
CA ALA A 93 10.20 -12.86 -0.35
C ALA A 93 9.99 -14.06 -1.29
N ARG A 94 9.07 -13.94 -2.27
CA ARG A 94 8.89 -14.98 -3.30
C ARG A 94 10.13 -15.17 -4.18
N ARG A 95 10.91 -14.11 -4.44
CA ARG A 95 12.19 -14.24 -5.15
C ARG A 95 13.21 -15.00 -4.31
N GLN A 96 13.33 -14.68 -3.03
CA GLN A 96 14.25 -15.35 -2.10
C GLN A 96 13.94 -16.83 -1.93
N VAL A 97 12.67 -17.21 -1.74
CA VAL A 97 12.25 -18.63 -1.67
C VAL A 97 12.61 -19.36 -2.97
N ARG A 98 12.28 -18.77 -4.12
CA ARG A 98 12.64 -19.35 -5.43
C ARG A 98 14.14 -19.51 -5.62
N TRP A 99 14.94 -18.58 -5.10
CA TRP A 99 16.40 -18.68 -5.13
C TRP A 99 16.90 -19.81 -4.24
N ALA A 100 16.36 -19.94 -3.03
CA ALA A 100 16.70 -21.02 -2.11
C ALA A 100 16.37 -22.40 -2.69
N ASP A 101 15.23 -22.55 -3.35
CA ASP A 101 14.84 -23.79 -4.05
C ASP A 101 15.84 -24.13 -5.16
N LEU A 102 16.26 -23.14 -5.96
CA LEU A 102 17.27 -23.33 -7.00
C LEU A 102 18.62 -23.73 -6.40
N MET A 103 19.07 -23.09 -5.32
CA MET A 103 20.33 -23.44 -4.66
C MET A 103 20.29 -24.86 -4.10
N THR A 104 19.13 -25.27 -3.57
CA THR A 104 18.92 -26.63 -3.09
C THR A 104 18.99 -27.65 -4.23
N ALA A 105 18.37 -27.36 -5.37
CA ALA A 105 18.45 -28.20 -6.56
C ALA A 105 19.90 -28.34 -7.06
N PHE A 106 20.66 -27.24 -7.16
CA PHE A 106 22.07 -27.30 -7.53
C PHE A 106 22.89 -28.11 -6.54
N SER A 107 22.69 -27.89 -5.23
CA SER A 107 23.36 -28.65 -4.17
C SER A 107 23.12 -30.15 -4.28
N GLN A 108 21.88 -30.58 -4.55
CA GLN A 108 21.55 -32.01 -4.65
C GLN A 108 22.15 -32.68 -5.87
N GLN A 109 22.35 -31.93 -6.95
CA GLN A 109 22.79 -32.48 -8.23
C GLN A 109 24.28 -32.33 -8.48
N THR A 110 24.98 -31.60 -7.62
CA THR A 110 26.43 -31.42 -7.72
C THR A 110 27.15 -32.71 -7.30
N PRO A 111 27.89 -33.39 -8.20
CA PRO A 111 28.71 -34.52 -7.82
C PRO A 111 29.79 -34.08 -6.82
N PRO A 112 30.25 -34.96 -5.90
CA PRO A 112 31.28 -34.61 -4.91
C PRO A 112 32.62 -34.19 -5.52
N ALA A 113 32.84 -34.49 -6.81
CA ALA A 113 34.04 -34.08 -7.55
C ALA A 113 33.98 -32.64 -8.09
N ILE A 114 32.79 -32.04 -8.14
CA ILE A 114 32.58 -30.67 -8.65
C ILE A 114 32.34 -29.72 -7.48
N LYS A 115 33.07 -28.59 -7.47
CA LYS A 115 32.89 -27.50 -6.52
C LYS A 115 32.32 -26.29 -7.24
N ILE A 116 31.13 -25.85 -6.86
CA ILE A 116 30.56 -24.59 -7.35
C ILE A 116 31.29 -23.43 -6.68
N GLN A 117 31.83 -22.49 -7.47
CA GLN A 117 32.50 -21.29 -6.99
C GLN A 117 31.54 -20.12 -6.85
N SER A 118 30.75 -19.85 -7.89
CA SER A 118 29.86 -18.70 -7.94
C SER A 118 28.61 -19.05 -8.73
N ILE A 119 27.48 -18.47 -8.31
CA ILE A 119 26.24 -18.48 -9.08
C ILE A 119 25.75 -17.04 -9.13
N GLU A 120 25.72 -16.47 -10.33
CA GLU A 120 25.31 -15.10 -10.58
C GLU A 120 24.01 -15.11 -11.38
N SER A 121 23.01 -14.38 -10.89
CA SER A 121 21.78 -14.13 -11.64
C SER A 121 21.80 -12.70 -12.13
N THR A 122 21.95 -12.53 -13.44
CA THR A 122 21.96 -11.21 -14.09
C THR A 122 20.65 -11.03 -14.83
N ARG A 123 19.98 -9.90 -14.59
CA ARG A 123 18.82 -9.51 -15.38
C ARG A 123 19.27 -8.39 -16.31
N SER A 124 19.43 -8.71 -17.59
CA SER A 124 19.79 -7.74 -18.61
C SER A 124 18.53 -7.34 -19.37
N THR A 125 18.17 -6.07 -19.31
CA THR A 125 17.27 -5.48 -20.32
C THR A 125 18.13 -5.26 -21.56
N PRO A 126 17.82 -5.88 -22.71
CA PRO A 126 18.59 -5.65 -23.93
C PRO A 126 18.62 -4.16 -24.27
N PRO A 127 19.78 -3.60 -24.68
CA PRO A 127 19.84 -2.21 -25.12
C PRO A 127 18.92 -2.05 -26.33
N ALA A 128 17.96 -1.11 -26.23
CA ALA A 128 17.06 -0.81 -27.33
C ALA A 128 17.91 -0.33 -28.54
N PRO A 129 17.72 -0.89 -29.74
CA PRO A 129 18.35 -0.36 -30.94
C PRO A 129 17.96 1.12 -31.12
N PRO A 130 18.91 2.01 -31.43
CA PRO A 130 18.60 3.42 -31.64
C PRO A 130 17.60 3.56 -32.79
N GLY A 131 16.37 4.01 -32.47
CA GLY A 131 15.30 4.25 -33.44
C GLY A 131 14.05 3.36 -33.32
N GLN A 132 14.03 2.38 -32.42
CA GLN A 132 12.80 1.64 -32.11
C GLN A 132 12.10 2.19 -30.87
N ALA A 133 10.79 2.42 -30.97
CA ALA A 133 9.91 2.69 -29.82
C ALA A 133 10.14 1.61 -28.75
N PRO A 134 10.01 1.93 -27.44
CA PRO A 134 10.25 0.98 -26.37
C PRO A 134 9.35 -0.24 -26.54
N GLN A 135 9.89 -1.27 -27.22
CA GLN A 135 9.30 -2.59 -27.22
C GLN A 135 9.38 -3.07 -25.77
N GLU A 136 8.30 -3.70 -25.33
CA GLU A 136 8.20 -4.38 -24.05
C GLU A 136 9.11 -5.64 -24.11
N VAL A 137 10.42 -5.41 -24.21
CA VAL A 137 11.42 -6.48 -24.25
C VAL A 137 11.44 -7.06 -22.85
N ARG A 138 10.88 -8.27 -22.74
CA ARG A 138 10.86 -9.01 -21.49
C ARG A 138 12.29 -9.08 -20.95
N PRO A 139 12.53 -8.71 -19.68
CA PRO A 139 13.87 -8.78 -19.13
C PRO A 139 14.32 -10.24 -19.12
N GLU A 140 15.30 -10.57 -19.95
CA GLU A 140 15.92 -11.89 -19.93
C GLU A 140 16.72 -12.02 -18.64
N SER A 141 16.39 -13.03 -17.83
CA SER A 141 17.21 -13.40 -16.70
C SER A 141 18.20 -14.49 -17.14
N VAL A 142 19.48 -14.20 -16.94
CA VAL A 142 20.60 -15.06 -17.29
C VAL A 142 21.26 -15.51 -16.00
N LEU A 143 21.27 -16.82 -15.78
CA LEU A 143 21.93 -17.47 -14.66
C LEU A 143 23.29 -18.00 -15.12
N ARG A 144 24.37 -17.50 -14.53
CA ARG A 144 25.74 -17.92 -14.77
C ARG A 144 26.24 -18.74 -13.58
N ILE A 145 26.75 -19.93 -13.84
CA ILE A 145 27.31 -20.83 -12.83
C ILE A 145 28.77 -21.05 -13.16
N GLU A 146 29.65 -20.82 -12.18
CA GLU A 146 31.06 -21.16 -12.27
C GLU A 146 31.37 -22.31 -11.34
N ALA A 147 31.97 -23.37 -11.88
CA ALA A 147 32.31 -24.58 -11.14
C ALA A 147 33.74 -25.04 -11.45
N LEU A 148 34.32 -25.81 -10.54
CA LEU A 148 35.64 -26.42 -10.65
C LEU A 148 35.51 -27.92 -10.50
N THR A 149 36.16 -28.70 -11.37
CA THR A 149 36.38 -30.13 -11.13
C THR A 149 37.86 -30.43 -10.98
N ALA A 150 38.21 -31.33 -10.06
CA ALA A 150 39.59 -31.77 -9.85
C ALA A 150 39.99 -32.79 -10.93
N LEU A 151 41.11 -32.54 -11.63
CA LEU A 151 41.72 -33.54 -12.51
C LEU A 151 42.42 -34.59 -11.64
N ARG A 152 41.78 -35.75 -11.46
CA ARG A 152 42.41 -36.90 -10.80
C ARG A 152 42.99 -37.86 -11.84
N PRO A 153 44.16 -38.45 -11.59
CA PRO A 153 44.68 -39.52 -12.43
C PRO A 153 43.67 -40.68 -12.48
N GLY A 154 43.19 -41.03 -13.68
CA GLY A 154 42.29 -42.17 -13.90
C GLY A 154 40.78 -41.88 -13.82
N SER A 155 40.33 -40.66 -13.48
CA SER A 155 38.93 -40.26 -13.68
C SER A 155 38.77 -39.43 -14.95
N PRO A 156 37.74 -39.65 -15.78
CA PRO A 156 37.47 -38.79 -16.93
C PRO A 156 36.72 -37.52 -16.47
N PRO A 157 37.38 -36.36 -16.32
CA PRO A 157 36.74 -35.15 -15.79
C PRO A 157 35.57 -34.69 -16.68
N LEU A 158 35.66 -34.93 -17.98
CA LEU A 158 34.58 -34.62 -18.93
C LEU A 158 33.30 -35.43 -18.66
N LEU A 159 33.42 -36.67 -18.17
CA LEU A 159 32.27 -37.50 -17.85
C LEU A 159 31.53 -36.95 -16.62
N GLU A 160 32.27 -36.53 -15.59
CA GLU A 160 31.69 -35.92 -14.38
C GLU A 160 30.97 -34.62 -14.73
N ILE A 161 31.54 -33.81 -15.62
CA ILE A 161 30.92 -32.58 -16.14
C ILE A 161 29.64 -32.92 -16.91
N ALA A 162 29.68 -33.92 -17.80
CA ALA A 162 28.51 -34.34 -18.55
C ALA A 162 27.40 -34.88 -17.64
N GLN A 163 27.74 -35.65 -16.61
CA GLN A 163 26.79 -36.15 -15.61
C GLN A 163 26.15 -35.01 -14.81
N PHE A 164 26.96 -34.02 -14.41
CA PHE A 164 26.45 -32.82 -13.75
C PHE A 164 25.49 -32.04 -14.65
N MET A 165 25.87 -31.78 -15.90
CA MET A 165 25.00 -31.10 -16.87
C MET A 165 23.70 -31.87 -17.13
N ALA A 166 23.79 -33.20 -17.23
CA ALA A 166 22.62 -34.06 -17.40
C ALA A 166 21.71 -34.06 -16.16
N GLY A 167 22.29 -34.07 -14.95
CA GLY A 167 21.55 -33.93 -13.69
C GLY A 167 20.83 -32.59 -13.63
N LEU A 168 21.57 -31.51 -13.87
CA LEU A 168 21.11 -30.12 -13.90
C LEU A 168 19.91 -29.93 -14.83
N MET A 169 20.00 -30.46 -16.04
CA MET A 169 18.91 -30.38 -17.03
C MET A 169 17.78 -31.40 -16.80
N ARG A 170 17.97 -32.38 -15.92
CA ARG A 170 16.93 -33.34 -15.51
C ARG A 170 16.09 -32.81 -14.34
N ASP A 171 16.60 -31.83 -13.58
CA ASP A 171 15.81 -31.22 -12.51
C ASP A 171 14.57 -30.53 -13.06
N PRO A 172 13.34 -30.83 -12.60
CA PRO A 172 12.16 -30.08 -13.00
C PRO A 172 12.20 -28.60 -12.57
N THR A 173 12.92 -28.25 -11.50
CA THR A 173 13.04 -26.85 -11.03
C THR A 173 13.88 -26.00 -11.97
N VAL A 174 14.92 -26.59 -12.58
CA VAL A 174 15.82 -25.93 -13.52
C VAL A 174 15.28 -26.06 -14.95
N SER A 175 14.99 -27.26 -15.43
CA SER A 175 14.62 -27.53 -16.83
C SER A 175 13.31 -26.89 -17.29
N ARG A 176 12.34 -26.69 -16.38
CA ARG A 176 11.09 -25.99 -16.70
C ARG A 176 11.29 -24.50 -16.91
N ARG A 177 12.27 -23.92 -16.22
CA ARG A 177 12.42 -22.46 -16.12
C ARG A 177 13.60 -21.93 -16.91
N PHE A 178 14.64 -22.72 -17.06
CA PHE A 178 15.88 -22.32 -17.69
C PHE A 178 16.16 -23.21 -18.90
N GLN A 179 16.77 -22.60 -19.90
CA GLN A 179 17.32 -23.26 -21.07
C GLN A 179 18.83 -23.02 -21.08
N LEU A 180 19.59 -24.06 -21.39
CA LEU A 180 21.02 -23.95 -21.60
C LEU A 180 21.31 -23.08 -22.82
N ARG A 181 22.03 -21.98 -22.62
CA ARG A 181 22.42 -21.03 -23.68
C ARG A 181 23.83 -21.33 -24.18
N SER A 182 24.79 -21.41 -23.26
CA SER A 182 26.18 -21.76 -23.56
C SER A 182 26.83 -22.43 -22.37
N TRP A 183 27.91 -23.16 -22.62
CA TRP A 183 28.78 -23.68 -21.58
C TRP A 183 30.21 -23.71 -22.11
N GLU A 184 31.17 -23.41 -21.24
CA GLU A 184 32.58 -23.31 -21.59
C GLU A 184 33.41 -24.06 -20.55
N ILE A 185 34.44 -24.76 -21.03
CA ILE A 185 35.48 -25.34 -20.20
C ILE A 185 36.71 -24.45 -20.30
N LYS A 186 37.19 -23.97 -19.15
CA LYS A 186 38.47 -23.26 -19.05
C LYS A 186 39.55 -24.23 -18.59
N PRO A 187 40.65 -24.40 -19.34
CA PRO A 187 41.78 -25.19 -18.89
C PRO A 187 42.38 -24.56 -17.61
N PRO A 188 43.07 -25.35 -16.78
CA PRO A 188 43.73 -24.83 -15.58
C PRO A 188 44.66 -23.67 -15.95
N ALA A 189 44.46 -22.52 -15.30
CA ALA A 189 45.33 -21.36 -15.46
C ALA A 189 46.61 -21.58 -14.64
N GLY A 190 47.60 -22.21 -15.25
CA GLY A 190 48.89 -22.48 -14.64
C GLY A 190 49.51 -23.75 -15.20
N GLY A 191 50.67 -23.63 -15.84
CA GLY A 191 51.46 -24.77 -16.30
C GLY A 191 51.75 -25.72 -15.13
N ALA A 192 51.83 -27.03 -15.44
CA ALA A 192 51.97 -28.14 -14.52
C ALA A 192 52.91 -27.86 -13.33
N THR A 193 52.34 -27.31 -12.25
CA THR A 193 52.96 -27.22 -10.95
C THR A 193 52.32 -28.27 -10.05
N GLU A 194 53.16 -28.96 -9.28
CA GLU A 194 52.78 -30.05 -8.38
C GLU A 194 51.62 -29.64 -7.47
N GLY A 195 50.41 -30.06 -7.85
CA GLY A 195 49.17 -29.71 -7.19
C GLY A 195 47.98 -30.31 -7.93
N VAL A 196 46.86 -30.46 -7.24
CA VAL A 196 45.60 -30.90 -7.88
C VAL A 196 45.20 -29.84 -8.91
N GLN A 197 45.30 -30.16 -10.19
CA GLN A 197 44.84 -29.28 -11.26
C GLN A 197 43.31 -29.24 -11.26
N PHE A 198 42.74 -28.05 -11.47
CA PHE A 198 41.29 -27.88 -11.56
C PHE A 198 40.89 -27.42 -12.95
N LEU A 199 39.84 -28.03 -13.49
CA LEU A 199 39.19 -27.60 -14.71
C LEU A 199 38.08 -26.61 -14.36
N GLY A 200 38.11 -25.42 -14.94
CA GLY A 200 37.02 -24.45 -14.79
C GLY A 200 35.87 -24.77 -15.74
N ILE A 201 34.65 -24.62 -15.26
CA ILE A 201 33.43 -24.79 -16.05
C ILE A 201 32.58 -23.55 -15.85
N THR A 202 32.15 -22.92 -16.93
CA THR A 202 31.20 -21.80 -16.92
C THR A 202 29.95 -22.23 -17.65
N ILE A 203 28.79 -22.16 -17.01
CA ILE A 203 27.49 -22.55 -17.58
C ILE A 203 26.61 -21.31 -17.60
N VAL A 204 26.00 -21.03 -18.74
CA VAL A 204 25.09 -19.90 -18.94
C VAL A 204 23.71 -20.43 -19.31
N LEU A 205 22.75 -20.13 -18.45
CA LEU A 205 21.35 -20.52 -18.57
C LEU A 205 20.50 -19.27 -18.78
N SER A 206 19.56 -19.30 -19.71
CA SER A 206 18.57 -18.24 -19.94
C SER A 206 17.19 -18.68 -19.45
N GLU A 207 16.45 -17.81 -18.79
CA GLU A 207 15.07 -18.10 -18.39
C GLU A 207 14.18 -18.23 -19.63
N ARG A 208 13.37 -19.29 -19.68
CA ARG A 208 12.44 -19.56 -20.77
C ARG A 208 11.32 -18.52 -20.76
N PRO A 209 10.87 -18.05 -21.94
CA PRO A 209 9.68 -17.22 -22.02
C PRO A 209 8.47 -18.05 -21.57
N SER A 210 7.79 -17.58 -20.52
CA SER A 210 6.55 -18.17 -20.00
C SER A 210 5.30 -17.65 -20.69
#